data_AF-A0A8J7ADL1-F1
#
_entry.id   AF-A0A8J7ADL1-F1
#
_cell.length_a   1.000
_cell.length_b   1.000
_cell.length_c   1.000
_cell.angle_alpha   90.00
_cell.angle_beta   90.00
_cell.angle_gamma   90.00
#
_symmetry.space_group_name_H-M   'P 1'
#
loop_
_entity.id
_entity.type
_entity.pdbx_description
1 polymer ?
#
loop_
_entity_poly.entity_id
_entity_poly.type
_entity_poly.pdbx_seq_one_letter_code
_entity_poly.pdbx_strand_id
1 'polypeptide(L)'
;MASPTPLHGTELVDCARANAKQGIETAAYQCGYGDDLNKFARQLRQACEEMNLQVKELNELITDQDLILQLGTGEIVAPDTASEL
;
A
#
# COMPACT_ATOMS: atom_id res chain seq x y z
N MET A 1 9.11 3.80 -19.19
CA MET A 1 10.31 4.36 -18.50
C MET A 1 9.82 4.74 -17.12
N ALA A 2 10.47 4.26 -16.07
CA ALA A 2 10.10 4.62 -14.70
C ALA A 2 10.38 6.11 -14.46
N SER A 3 9.57 6.74 -13.62
CA SER A 3 9.78 8.12 -13.20
C SER A 3 11.15 8.24 -12.49
N PRO A 4 12.01 9.21 -12.86
CA PRO A 4 13.33 9.35 -12.26
C PRO A 4 13.27 9.83 -10.80
N THR A 5 12.12 10.35 -10.37
CA THR A 5 11.85 10.78 -9.00
C THR A 5 10.52 10.22 -8.52
N PRO A 6 10.36 9.93 -7.22
CA PRO A 6 9.10 9.46 -6.66
C PRO A 6 8.00 10.50 -6.91
N LEU A 7 6.91 10.05 -7.53
CA LEU A 7 5.74 10.87 -7.78
C LEU A 7 4.96 11.10 -6.48
N HIS A 8 4.30 12.25 -6.37
CA HIS A 8 3.51 12.64 -5.21
C HIS A 8 2.19 13.27 -5.64
N GLY A 9 1.21 13.32 -4.74
CA GLY A 9 -0.08 13.94 -5.03
C GLY A 9 -0.74 13.31 -6.27
N THR A 10 -1.25 14.13 -7.18
CA THR A 10 -2.14 13.66 -8.26
C THR A 10 -1.40 12.79 -9.26
N GLU A 11 -0.13 13.08 -9.50
CA GLU A 11 0.71 12.29 -10.40
C GLU A 11 0.97 10.88 -9.87
N LEU A 12 1.07 10.73 -8.54
CA LEU A 12 1.19 9.43 -7.91
C LEU A 12 -0.08 8.60 -8.11
N VAL A 13 -1.24 9.22 -7.91
CA VAL A 13 -2.54 8.55 -8.07
C VAL A 13 -2.77 8.14 -9.51
N ASP A 14 -2.48 9.03 -10.47
CA ASP A 14 -2.64 8.75 -11.90
C ASP A 14 -1.70 7.62 -12.36
N CYS A 15 -0.43 7.69 -11.97
CA CYS A 15 0.55 6.64 -12.24
C CYS A 15 0.14 5.30 -11.60
N ALA A 16 -0.26 5.31 -10.33
CA ALA A 16 -0.70 4.11 -9.63
C ALA A 16 -1.94 3.50 -10.29
N ARG A 17 -2.90 4.32 -10.73
CA ARG A 17 -4.11 3.86 -11.40
C ARG A 17 -3.81 3.29 -12.79
N ALA A 18 -2.93 3.93 -13.55
CA ALA A 18 -2.50 3.44 -14.86
C ALA A 18 -1.81 2.08 -14.75
N ASN A 19 -1.09 1.84 -13.66
CA ASN A 19 -0.35 0.61 -13.41
C ASN A 19 -1.07 -0.38 -12.48
N ALA A 20 -2.25 -0.05 -11.95
CA ALA A 20 -3.01 -0.88 -11.00
C ALA A 20 -3.27 -2.30 -11.53
N LYS A 21 -3.55 -2.43 -12.83
CA LYS A 21 -3.79 -3.72 -13.51
C LYS A 21 -2.55 -4.61 -13.58
N GLN A 22 -1.35 -4.05 -13.39
CA GLN A 22 -0.07 -4.77 -13.43
C GLN A 22 0.43 -5.16 -12.04
N GLY A 23 -0.27 -4.77 -10.97
CA GLY A 23 0.11 -5.02 -9.59
C GLY A 23 0.88 -3.87 -8.93
N ILE A 24 0.94 -3.93 -7.60
CA ILE A 24 1.52 -2.88 -6.76
C ILE A 24 3.03 -2.72 -6.94
N GLU A 25 3.75 -3.80 -7.20
CA GLU A 25 5.20 -3.80 -7.44
C GLU A 25 5.55 -3.02 -8.71
N THR A 26 4.87 -3.34 -9.81
CA THR A 26 5.04 -2.63 -11.09
C THR A 26 4.65 -1.16 -10.95
N ALA A 27 3.55 -0.87 -10.25
CA ALA A 27 3.13 0.50 -10.01
C ALA A 27 4.18 1.29 -9.22
N ALA A 28 4.68 0.75 -8.10
CA ALA A 28 5.71 1.40 -7.30
C ALA A 28 6.99 1.67 -8.11
N TYR A 29 7.46 0.69 -8.88
CA TYR A 29 8.63 0.84 -9.74
C TYR A 29 8.42 1.94 -10.78
N GLN A 30 7.28 1.93 -11.49
CA GLN A 30 6.98 2.92 -12.52
C GLN A 30 6.78 4.33 -11.94
N CYS A 31 6.23 4.43 -10.72
CA CYS A 31 5.99 5.71 -10.06
C CYS A 31 7.24 6.28 -9.34
N GLY A 32 8.41 5.64 -9.47
CA GLY A 32 9.69 6.13 -8.94
C GLY A 32 9.98 5.70 -7.49
N TYR A 33 9.26 4.72 -6.98
CA TYR A 33 9.47 4.11 -5.66
C TYR A 33 10.31 2.83 -5.73
N GLY A 34 10.52 2.26 -6.91
CA GLY A 34 11.26 1.00 -7.05
C GLY A 34 10.56 -0.12 -6.30
N ASP A 35 11.30 -0.78 -5.42
CA ASP A 35 10.82 -1.86 -4.55
C ASP A 35 10.26 -1.37 -3.21
N ASP A 36 10.26 -0.05 -2.94
CA ASP A 36 9.73 0.54 -1.70
C ASP A 36 8.19 0.62 -1.71
N LEU A 37 7.53 -0.55 -1.72
CA LEU A 37 6.06 -0.64 -1.74
C LEU A 37 5.41 -0.01 -0.50
N ASN A 38 6.08 -0.12 0.64
CA ASN A 38 5.64 0.52 1.90
C ASN A 38 5.53 2.04 1.74
N LYS A 39 6.56 2.66 1.15
CA LYS A 39 6.60 4.10 0.94
C LYS A 39 5.59 4.51 -0.13
N PHE A 40 5.48 3.73 -1.20
CA PHE A 40 4.49 3.91 -2.25
C PHE A 40 3.07 3.89 -1.69
N ALA A 41 2.68 2.85 -0.96
CA ALA A 41 1.34 2.70 -0.38
C ALA A 41 0.98 3.87 0.54
N ARG A 42 1.93 4.28 1.40
CA ARG A 42 1.71 5.38 2.35
C ARG A 42 1.52 6.72 1.64
N GLN A 43 2.37 7.02 0.66
CA GLN A 43 2.27 8.24 -0.16
C GLN A 43 1.01 8.24 -1.03
N LEU A 44 0.64 7.09 -1.57
CA LEU A 44 -0.54 6.92 -2.41
C LEU A 44 -1.80 7.16 -1.59
N ARG A 45 -1.91 6.55 -0.40
CA ARG A 45 -3.02 6.78 0.52
C ARG A 45 -3.15 8.25 0.90
N GLN A 46 -2.04 8.87 1.29
CA GLN A 46 -2.00 10.30 1.63
C GLN A 46 -2.48 11.17 0.46
N ALA A 47 -1.96 10.94 -0.75
CA ALA A 47 -2.38 11.68 -1.95
C ALA A 47 -3.89 11.53 -2.24
N CYS A 48 -4.46 10.36 -1.97
CA CYS A 48 -5.88 10.12 -2.19
C CYS A 48 -6.76 10.81 -1.14
N GLU A 49 -6.32 10.81 0.12
CA GLU A 49 -6.98 11.55 1.21
C GLU A 49 -6.94 13.07 0.94
N GLU A 50 -5.78 13.60 0.53
CA GLU A 50 -5.62 15.03 0.23
C GLU A 50 -6.51 15.51 -0.92
N MET A 51 -6.82 14.64 -1.89
CA MET A 51 -7.71 14.96 -3.00
C MET A 51 -9.18 14.67 -2.75
N ASN A 52 -9.54 14.24 -1.53
CA ASN A 52 -10.88 13.77 -1.19
C ASN A 52 -11.40 12.69 -2.17
N LEU A 53 -10.50 11.99 -2.87
CA LEU A 53 -10.84 10.98 -3.85
C LEU A 53 -11.20 9.69 -3.11
N GLN A 54 -12.44 9.22 -3.29
CA GLN A 54 -12.82 7.89 -2.81
C GLN A 54 -12.03 6.85 -3.57
N VAL A 55 -10.94 6.38 -2.97
CA VAL A 55 -9.97 5.51 -3.63
C VAL A 55 -10.46 4.07 -3.77
N LYS A 56 -11.77 3.82 -3.89
CA LYS A 56 -12.34 2.47 -3.89
C LYS A 56 -11.65 1.48 -4.84
N GLU A 57 -11.17 1.93 -6.01
CA GLU A 57 -10.44 1.06 -6.95
C GLU A 57 -8.94 0.88 -6.61
N LEU A 58 -8.26 1.89 -6.07
CA LEU A 58 -6.86 1.71 -5.63
C LEU A 58 -6.76 1.11 -4.23
N ASN A 59 -7.84 1.19 -3.45
CA ASN A 59 -7.89 0.61 -2.12
C ASN A 59 -7.71 -0.89 -2.21
N GLU A 60 -8.18 -1.55 -3.27
CA GLU A 60 -7.91 -2.98 -3.48
C GLU A 60 -6.42 -3.28 -3.67
N LEU A 61 -5.62 -2.36 -4.23
CA LEU A 61 -4.16 -2.51 -4.30
C LEU A 61 -3.47 -2.31 -2.94
N ILE A 62 -3.98 -1.41 -2.11
CA ILE A 62 -3.33 -0.97 -0.86
C ILE A 62 -3.77 -1.83 0.33
N THR A 63 -5.04 -2.26 0.36
CA THR A 63 -5.67 -2.96 1.50
C THR A 63 -4.99 -4.29 1.78
N ASP A 64 -4.48 -4.98 0.76
CA ASP A 64 -3.75 -6.25 0.93
C ASP A 64 -2.46 -6.05 1.75
N GLN A 65 -1.78 -4.91 1.58
CA GLN A 65 -0.54 -4.59 2.31
C GLN A 65 -0.77 -3.85 3.64
N ASP A 66 -1.85 -3.06 3.76
CA ASP A 66 -2.21 -2.37 5.00
C ASP A 66 -2.69 -3.37 6.08
N LEU A 67 -3.32 -4.48 5.66
CA LEU A 67 -3.68 -5.58 6.55
C LEU A 67 -2.41 -6.21 7.16
N ILE A 68 -1.38 -6.47 6.36
CA ILE A 68 -0.12 -7.07 6.82
C ILE A 68 0.64 -6.13 7.78
N LEU A 69 0.63 -4.82 7.52
CA LEU A 69 1.27 -3.83 8.41
C LEU A 69 0.52 -3.62 9.73
N GLN A 70 -0.82 -3.73 9.74
CA GLN A 70 -1.60 -3.64 10.99
C GLN A 70 -1.56 -4.93 11.83
N LEU A 71 -1.35 -6.09 11.21
CA LEU A 71 -1.20 -7.36 11.94
C LEU A 71 0.16 -7.53 12.64
N GLY A 72 1.15 -6.65 12.37
CA GLY A 72 2.47 -6.68 13.01
C GLY A 72 2.51 -6.19 14.48
N THR A 73 1.39 -5.72 15.04
CA THR A 73 1.31 -5.20 16.42
C THR A 73 0.05 -5.67 17.16
N GLY A 74 -0.44 -6.86 16.83
CA GLY A 74 -1.47 -7.56 17.60
C GLY A 74 -0.90 -8.85 18.17
N GLU A 75 -0.55 -8.81 19.45
CA GLU A 75 -0.18 -9.94 20.30
C GLU A 75 -0.87 -11.26 19.89
N ILE A 76 -0.09 -12.21 19.36
CA ILE A 76 -0.46 -13.63 19.43
C ILE A 76 -0.29 -14.09 20.88
N VAL A 77 -1.24 -13.72 21.74
CA VAL A 77 -1.51 -14.50 22.94
C VAL A 77 -2.12 -15.81 22.43
N ALA A 78 -1.27 -16.83 22.28
CA ALA A 78 -1.76 -18.20 22.34
C ALA A 78 -2.06 -18.47 23.81
N PRO A 79 -3.31 -18.72 24.24
CA PRO A 79 -3.52 -19.36 25.52
C PRO A 79 -3.29 -20.86 25.30
N ASP A 80 -2.03 -21.26 25.09
CA ASP A 80 -1.67 -22.68 25.08
C ASP A 80 -1.33 -23.11 26.52
N THR A 81 -2.35 -23.12 27.37
CA THR A 81 -2.38 -24.04 28.52
C THR A 81 -3.82 -24.28 28.96
N ALA A 82 -4.56 -25.03 28.14
CA ALA A 82 -5.70 -25.77 28.66
C ALA A 82 -5.15 -27.07 29.29
N SER A 83 -5.08 -27.04 30.62
CA SER A 83 -5.31 -28.21 31.48
C SER A 83 -4.32 -29.37 31.38
N GLU A 84 -3.33 -29.39 32.27
CA GLU A 84 -2.81 -30.66 32.80
C GLU A 84 -2.73 -30.61 34.32
N LEU A 85 -3.59 -31.47 34.91
CA LEU A 85 -3.55 -32.09 36.25
C LEU A 85 -4.17 -31.33 37.44
#